data_AF-A0A1H2UKE0-F1
#
_entry.id   AF-A0A1H2UKE0-F1
#
_cell.length_a   1.000
_cell.length_b   1.000
_cell.length_c   1.000
_cell.angle_alpha   90.00
_cell.angle_beta   90.00
_cell.angle_gamma   90.00
#
_symmetry.space_group_name_H-M   'P 1'
#
loop_
_entity.id
_entity.type
_entity.pdbx_description
1 polymer ?
#
loop_
_entity_poly.entity_id
_entity_poly.type
_entity_poly.pdbx_seq_one_letter_code
_entity_poly.pdbx_strand_id
1 'polypeptide(L)'
;MATFSGKVKLNELYANIVQGFKTIVSSPWSIHYENASSLVLKSVGTTGTDKLFFRLEVGNSKSITGNKLVVGVAEDVMSADGSIPVSRAEIKKDFVVHNTLVDSNLLIDYQVSVQPNRIIIYLQGDVNSVSGVANLGYFGVLNRYATENDSSALGIGLSYNGDNGIRTLRDKDKLTVNNIYDAYSAMLPVNPGWGSLYHLAPLIMCNGVEGARGELIDIYAVPSAGVSHGDEIKVGTKTYKVYSLSIGGQSFLTGSTVAVLMN
;
A
#
# COMPACT_ATOMS: atom_id res chain seq x y z
N MET A 1 9.34 -15.31 1.45
CA MET A 1 8.61 -14.05 1.25
C MET A 1 8.52 -13.35 2.58
N ALA A 2 8.64 -12.02 2.63
CA ALA A 2 8.75 -11.29 3.88
C ALA A 2 7.42 -10.64 4.23
N THR A 3 6.66 -11.27 5.12
CA THR A 3 5.41 -10.71 5.64
C THR A 3 5.44 -10.69 7.16
N PHE A 4 4.73 -9.72 7.74
CA PHE A 4 4.56 -9.62 9.19
C PHE A 4 3.23 -8.94 9.51
N SER A 5 2.68 -9.24 10.68
CA SER A 5 1.36 -8.77 11.08
C SER A 5 1.25 -8.69 12.59
N GLY A 6 0.27 -7.92 13.07
CA GLY A 6 -0.04 -7.86 14.49
C GLY A 6 -1.35 -7.13 14.77
N LYS A 7 -1.74 -7.16 16.04
CA LYS A 7 -2.83 -6.36 16.60
C LYS A 7 -2.27 -5.56 17.76
N VAL A 8 -2.29 -4.24 17.64
CA VAL A 8 -1.59 -3.32 18.56
C VAL A 8 -2.42 -2.09 18.82
N LYS A 9 -2.12 -1.34 19.87
CA LYS A 9 -2.75 -0.03 20.06
C LYS A 9 -2.28 0.95 18.98
N LEU A 10 -3.12 1.93 18.63
CA LEU A 10 -2.74 2.94 17.64
C LEU A 10 -1.43 3.67 18.01
N ASN A 11 -1.24 4.02 19.29
CA ASN A 11 -0.01 4.67 19.76
C ASN A 11 1.25 3.79 19.68
N GLU A 12 1.09 2.47 19.54
CA GLU A 12 2.15 1.49 19.39
C GLU A 12 2.38 1.08 17.92
N LEU A 13 1.45 1.42 17.02
CA LEU A 13 1.41 0.95 15.64
C LEU A 13 2.70 1.25 14.86
N TYR A 14 3.17 2.50 14.90
CA TYR A 14 4.41 2.89 14.22
C TYR A 14 5.61 2.05 14.68
N ALA A 15 5.80 1.91 16.00
CA ALA A 15 6.95 1.20 16.55
C ALA A 15 6.91 -0.29 16.18
N ASN A 16 5.73 -0.89 16.16
CA ASN A 16 5.55 -2.29 15.78
C ASN A 16 5.79 -2.54 14.29
N ILE A 17 5.37 -1.62 13.40
CA ILE A 17 5.69 -1.72 11.97
C ILE A 17 7.19 -1.59 11.74
N VAL A 18 7.85 -0.62 12.39
CA VAL A 18 9.32 -0.44 12.33
C VAL A 18 10.04 -1.71 12.79
N GLN A 19 9.61 -2.28 13.92
CA GLN A 19 10.19 -3.51 14.44
C GLN A 19 9.97 -4.68 13.48
N GLY A 20 8.79 -4.79 12.88
CA GLY A 20 8.49 -5.80 11.85
C GLY A 20 9.49 -5.77 10.69
N PHE A 21 9.79 -4.58 10.15
CA PHE A 21 10.81 -4.43 9.11
C PHE A 21 12.21 -4.91 9.53
N LYS A 22 12.60 -4.64 10.78
CA LYS A 22 13.91 -5.10 11.33
C LYS A 22 14.01 -6.61 11.48
N THR A 23 12.88 -7.29 11.69
CA THR A 23 12.85 -8.75 11.91
C THR A 23 12.88 -9.56 10.63
N ILE A 24 12.70 -8.94 9.47
CA ILE A 24 12.78 -9.63 8.18
C ILE A 24 14.25 -9.97 7.87
N VAL A 25 14.61 -11.24 8.01
CA VAL A 25 15.91 -11.75 7.56
C VAL A 25 16.04 -11.61 6.05
N SER A 26 17.16 -11.05 5.58
CA SER A 26 17.42 -10.81 4.15
C SER A 26 16.32 -9.98 3.48
N SER A 27 15.78 -8.98 4.19
CA SER A 27 14.80 -8.05 3.64
C SER A 27 15.31 -7.42 2.34
N PRO A 28 14.50 -7.38 1.27
CA PRO A 28 14.88 -6.67 0.06
C PRO A 28 14.80 -5.14 0.21
N TRP A 29 14.32 -4.66 1.36
CA TRP A 29 14.35 -3.26 1.78
C TRP A 29 15.25 -3.09 2.99
N SER A 30 16.13 -2.09 2.93
CA SER A 30 17.05 -1.74 4.02
C SER A 30 16.66 -0.42 4.67
N ILE A 31 16.91 -0.29 5.96
CA ILE A 31 16.69 0.95 6.70
C ILE A 31 17.75 1.96 6.27
N HIS A 32 17.30 3.08 5.70
CA HIS A 32 18.16 4.20 5.33
C HIS A 32 18.23 5.23 6.47
N TYR A 33 17.11 5.53 7.10
CA TYR A 33 17.01 6.45 8.22
C TYR A 33 15.92 6.00 9.19
N GLU A 34 16.14 6.18 10.49
CA GLU A 34 15.17 5.87 11.51
C GLU A 34 15.34 6.80 12.72
N ASN A 35 14.22 7.32 13.21
CA ASN A 35 14.10 7.91 14.54
C ASN A 35 12.74 7.54 15.17
N ALA A 36 12.43 8.13 16.31
CA ALA A 36 11.19 7.86 17.04
C ALA A 36 9.90 8.24 16.29
N SER A 37 9.99 9.04 15.22
CA SER A 37 8.86 9.63 14.50
C SER A 37 8.84 9.34 12.99
N SER A 38 9.95 8.86 12.41
CA SER A 38 10.11 8.63 10.97
C SER A 38 11.04 7.45 10.69
N LEU A 39 10.63 6.64 9.71
CA LEU A 39 11.39 5.55 9.11
C LEU A 39 11.48 5.80 7.60
N VAL A 40 12.67 5.64 7.03
CA VAL A 40 12.90 5.65 5.59
C VAL A 40 13.56 4.33 5.21
N LEU A 41 12.91 3.61 4.31
CA LEU A 41 13.42 2.36 3.73
C LEU A 41 13.86 2.60 2.29
N LYS A 42 14.87 1.84 1.85
CA LYS A 42 15.33 1.82 0.47
C LYS A 42 15.37 0.42 -0.13
N SER A 43 15.04 0.29 -1.40
CA SER A 43 15.25 -0.92 -2.21
C SER A 43 15.74 -0.57 -3.61
N VAL A 44 16.39 -1.54 -4.26
CA VAL A 44 16.84 -1.43 -5.66
C VAL A 44 15.92 -2.14 -6.65
N GLY A 45 14.78 -2.66 -6.18
CA GLY A 45 13.87 -3.48 -6.98
C GLY A 45 14.51 -4.80 -7.42
N THR A 46 13.82 -5.51 -8.31
CA THR A 46 14.33 -6.75 -8.93
C THR A 46 15.30 -6.49 -10.06
N THR A 47 15.26 -5.31 -10.69
CA THR A 47 16.15 -4.95 -11.81
C THR A 47 17.50 -4.43 -11.35
N GLY A 48 17.61 -3.97 -10.10
CA GLY A 48 18.80 -3.32 -9.54
C GLY A 48 19.01 -1.87 -10.01
N THR A 49 18.18 -1.38 -10.93
CA THR A 49 18.29 -0.03 -11.51
C THR A 49 17.32 0.96 -10.87
N ASP A 50 16.22 0.46 -10.31
CA ASP A 50 15.25 1.30 -9.63
C ASP A 50 15.82 1.78 -8.30
N LYS A 51 15.55 3.02 -7.93
CA LYS A 51 15.80 3.58 -6.59
C LYS A 51 14.47 3.79 -5.91
N LEU A 52 14.12 2.87 -5.01
CA LEU A 52 12.83 2.91 -4.32
C LEU A 52 13.02 3.42 -2.92
N PHE A 53 12.34 4.51 -2.56
CA PHE A 53 12.31 5.02 -1.20
C PHE A 53 10.89 5.04 -0.67
N PHE A 54 10.70 4.40 0.48
CA PHE A 54 9.44 4.41 1.22
C PHE A 54 9.66 5.13 2.55
N ARG A 55 8.74 6.02 2.89
CA ARG A 55 8.73 6.76 4.14
C ARG A 55 7.50 6.38 4.96
N LEU A 56 7.70 6.16 6.25
CA LEU A 56 6.66 6.00 7.25
C LEU A 56 6.90 6.99 8.39
N GLU A 57 5.90 7.78 8.74
CA GLU A 57 5.92 8.76 9.81
C GLU A 57 4.76 8.49 10.79
N VAL A 58 4.95 8.85 12.07
CA VAL A 58 3.98 8.60 13.14
C VAL A 58 2.63 9.30 12.92
N GLY A 59 2.55 10.35 12.12
CA GLY A 59 1.35 11.16 12.00
C GLY A 59 0.88 11.65 13.38
N ASN A 60 -0.39 11.39 13.71
CA ASN A 60 -0.94 11.66 15.05
C ASN A 60 -1.17 10.38 15.88
N SER A 61 -0.66 9.22 15.43
CA SER A 61 -0.88 7.94 16.10
C SER A 61 -0.43 7.92 17.57
N LYS A 62 0.63 8.65 17.91
CA LYS A 62 1.18 8.75 19.27
C LYS A 62 0.49 9.76 20.19
N SER A 63 -0.43 10.57 19.67
CA SER A 63 -1.17 11.54 20.48
C SER A 63 -2.18 10.84 21.41
N ILE A 64 -2.69 11.52 22.44
CA ILE A 64 -3.76 10.97 23.31
C ILE A 64 -4.99 10.60 22.46
N THR A 65 -5.31 11.46 21.49
CA THR A 65 -6.26 11.15 20.43
C THR A 65 -5.56 11.12 19.08
N GLY A 66 -5.76 10.05 18.30
CA GLY A 66 -5.13 9.88 17.00
C GLY A 66 -6.03 9.11 16.04
N ASN A 67 -5.68 9.09 14.76
CA ASN A 67 -6.43 8.33 13.76
C ASN A 67 -5.65 7.93 12.50
N LYS A 68 -4.35 8.28 12.40
CA LYS A 68 -3.57 8.05 11.17
C LYS A 68 -2.07 7.91 11.41
N LEU A 69 -1.43 7.23 10.45
CA LEU A 69 -0.02 7.35 10.14
C LEU A 69 0.15 8.29 8.94
N VAL A 70 1.39 8.69 8.63
CA VAL A 70 1.71 9.35 7.35
C VAL A 70 2.69 8.47 6.60
N VAL A 71 2.46 8.27 5.31
CA VAL A 71 3.27 7.40 4.45
C VAL A 71 3.64 8.15 3.18
N GLY A 72 4.76 7.80 2.58
CA GLY A 72 5.20 8.44 1.35
C GLY A 72 6.17 7.63 0.54
N VAL A 73 6.37 8.10 -0.69
CA VAL A 73 7.42 7.63 -1.58
C VAL A 73 8.21 8.82 -2.10
N ALA A 74 9.50 8.62 -2.34
CA ALA A 74 10.40 9.68 -2.78
C ALA A 74 11.34 9.20 -3.89
N GLU A 75 11.78 10.14 -4.72
CA GLU A 75 12.75 9.89 -5.79
C GLU A 75 14.16 9.65 -5.25
N ASP A 76 14.52 10.38 -4.19
CA ASP A 76 15.84 10.35 -3.59
C ASP A 76 15.77 10.84 -2.14
N VAL A 77 16.81 10.55 -1.36
CA VAL A 77 16.89 10.94 0.05
C VAL A 77 18.30 11.47 0.36
N MET A 78 18.37 12.47 1.22
CA MET A 78 19.62 12.96 1.79
C MET A 78 20.30 11.82 2.57
N SER A 79 21.62 11.77 2.44
CA SER A 79 22.42 10.63 2.90
C SER A 79 22.43 10.43 4.42
N ALA A 80 22.05 11.45 5.21
CA ALA A 80 22.26 11.45 6.66
C ALA A 80 20.98 11.50 7.52
N ASP A 81 19.96 12.26 7.13
CA ASP A 81 18.79 12.55 7.97
C ASP A 81 17.46 12.07 7.35
N GLY A 82 17.54 11.38 6.22
CA GLY A 82 16.38 10.90 5.49
C GLY A 82 15.51 12.02 4.91
N SER A 83 15.94 13.30 4.92
CA SER A 83 15.21 14.40 4.26
C SER A 83 15.23 14.25 2.73
N ILE A 84 14.31 14.91 2.02
CA ILE A 84 14.28 14.86 0.55
C ILE A 84 15.00 16.08 -0.01
N PRO A 85 15.94 15.94 -0.96
CA PRO A 85 16.57 17.09 -1.60
C PRO A 85 15.53 17.98 -2.29
N VAL A 86 15.69 19.31 -2.26
CA VAL A 86 14.71 20.29 -2.77
C VAL A 86 14.31 20.06 -4.24
N SER A 87 15.21 19.50 -5.06
CA SER A 87 14.99 19.22 -6.48
C SER A 87 14.36 17.86 -6.78
N ARG A 88 13.97 17.09 -5.76
CA ARG A 88 13.49 15.72 -5.89
C ARG A 88 12.02 15.62 -5.53
N ALA A 89 11.31 14.75 -6.24
CA ALA A 89 9.89 14.53 -5.99
C ALA A 89 9.67 13.71 -4.69
N GLU A 90 8.67 14.11 -3.91
CA GLU A 90 8.13 13.35 -2.79
C GLU A 90 6.60 13.43 -2.83
N ILE A 91 5.95 12.30 -2.54
CA ILE A 91 4.50 12.25 -2.34
C ILE A 91 4.26 11.68 -0.96
N LYS A 92 3.52 12.41 -0.13
CA LYS A 92 3.05 11.95 1.19
C LYS A 92 1.54 11.90 1.21
N LYS A 93 0.99 10.90 1.90
CA LYS A 93 -0.44 10.74 2.13
C LYS A 93 -0.72 10.31 3.57
N ASP A 94 -1.88 10.72 4.08
CA ASP A 94 -2.41 10.26 5.36
C ASP A 94 -2.92 8.82 5.23
N PHE A 95 -2.41 7.91 6.06
CA PHE A 95 -2.88 6.53 6.14
C PHE A 95 -3.81 6.38 7.33
N VAL A 96 -5.08 6.67 7.08
CA VAL A 96 -6.14 6.74 8.09
C VAL A 96 -6.60 5.35 8.51
N VAL A 97 -6.76 5.17 9.82
CA VAL A 97 -7.31 3.97 10.47
C VAL A 97 -8.64 4.22 11.18
N HIS A 98 -8.99 5.48 11.46
CA HIS A 98 -10.32 5.91 11.94
C HIS A 98 -10.77 7.22 11.24
N ASN A 99 -12.04 7.38 10.82
CA ASN A 99 -12.51 8.64 10.18
C ASN A 99 -12.45 9.86 11.10
N THR A 100 -12.44 9.64 12.41
CA THR A 100 -12.42 10.69 13.42
C THR A 100 -11.29 10.44 14.41
N LEU A 101 -10.92 11.47 15.16
CA LEU A 101 -9.97 11.32 16.27
C LEU A 101 -10.58 10.41 17.34
N VAL A 102 -9.82 9.40 17.75
CA VAL A 102 -10.22 8.43 18.79
C VAL A 102 -9.10 8.27 19.82
N ASP A 103 -9.42 7.67 20.97
CA ASP A 103 -8.40 7.26 21.96
C ASP A 103 -7.35 6.36 21.28
N SER A 104 -6.07 6.72 21.39
CA SER A 104 -4.98 5.98 20.75
C SER A 104 -4.67 4.63 21.40
N ASN A 105 -5.39 4.25 22.46
CA ASN A 105 -5.40 2.90 23.02
C ASN A 105 -6.34 1.94 22.27
N LEU A 106 -7.15 2.39 21.32
CA LEU A 106 -7.94 1.49 20.48
C LEU A 106 -7.03 0.58 19.63
N LEU A 107 -7.49 -0.66 19.41
CA LEU A 107 -6.71 -1.68 18.74
C LEU A 107 -6.79 -1.53 17.21
N ILE A 108 -5.64 -1.70 16.57
CA ILE A 108 -5.45 -1.68 15.13
C ILE A 108 -4.85 -3.02 14.70
N ASP A 109 -5.52 -3.68 13.76
CA ASP A 109 -5.00 -4.84 13.07
C ASP A 109 -4.17 -4.37 11.87
N TYR A 110 -2.94 -4.86 11.72
CA TYR A 110 -2.08 -4.53 10.59
C TYR A 110 -1.43 -5.76 9.98
N GLN A 111 -1.23 -5.72 8.66
CA GLN A 111 -0.54 -6.76 7.90
C GLN A 111 0.33 -6.08 6.84
N VAL A 112 1.59 -6.49 6.75
CA VAL A 112 2.58 -5.92 5.82
C VAL A 112 3.17 -7.02 4.97
N SER A 113 3.21 -6.80 3.66
CA SER A 113 3.84 -7.67 2.69
C SER A 113 4.93 -6.93 1.95
N VAL A 114 6.13 -7.50 1.96
CA VAL A 114 7.36 -6.88 1.44
C VAL A 114 7.91 -7.73 0.30
N GLN A 115 8.10 -7.09 -0.84
CA GLN A 115 8.75 -7.62 -2.03
C GLN A 115 9.78 -6.60 -2.53
N PRO A 116 10.78 -6.98 -3.34
CA PRO A 116 11.78 -6.01 -3.81
C PRO A 116 11.19 -4.78 -4.51
N ASN A 117 10.11 -4.97 -5.27
CA ASN A 117 9.51 -3.87 -6.05
C ASN A 117 8.45 -3.08 -5.30
N ARG A 118 7.96 -3.57 -4.15
CA ARG A 118 6.78 -3.01 -3.48
C ARG A 118 6.62 -3.41 -2.02
N ILE A 119 5.97 -2.53 -1.28
CA ILE A 119 5.42 -2.76 0.06
C ILE A 119 3.91 -2.62 -0.06
N ILE A 120 3.17 -3.57 0.52
CA ILE A 120 1.72 -3.46 0.70
C ILE A 120 1.44 -3.48 2.18
N ILE A 121 0.63 -2.55 2.66
CA ILE A 121 0.23 -2.45 4.06
C ILE A 121 -1.29 -2.46 4.10
N TYR A 122 -1.87 -3.38 4.85
CA TYR A 122 -3.27 -3.37 5.23
C TYR A 122 -3.38 -2.90 6.68
N LEU A 123 -4.28 -1.94 6.94
CA LEU A 123 -4.62 -1.47 8.27
C LEU A 123 -6.13 -1.59 8.48
N GLN A 124 -6.53 -2.03 9.67
CA GLN A 124 -7.92 -2.09 10.08
C GLN A 124 -8.05 -1.51 11.48
N GLY A 125 -8.75 -0.39 11.58
CA GLY A 125 -9.18 0.18 12.85
C GLY A 125 -10.09 -0.77 13.62
N ASP A 126 -10.28 -0.49 14.91
CA ASP A 126 -11.05 -1.36 15.80
C ASP A 126 -12.45 -1.64 15.23
N VAL A 127 -12.76 -2.92 15.01
CA VAL A 127 -14.04 -3.39 14.48
C VAL A 127 -15.24 -3.05 15.36
N ASN A 128 -14.99 -2.79 16.65
CA ASN A 128 -16.02 -2.37 17.60
C ASN A 128 -16.21 -0.86 17.62
N SER A 129 -15.37 -0.10 16.91
CA SER A 129 -15.51 1.35 16.77
C SER A 129 -16.30 1.69 15.52
N VAL A 130 -17.33 2.54 15.67
CA VAL A 130 -18.12 3.07 14.54
C VAL A 130 -17.28 3.93 13.58
N SER A 131 -16.11 4.39 14.01
CA SER A 131 -15.17 5.16 13.18
C SER A 131 -14.09 4.30 12.54
N GLY A 132 -14.02 2.99 12.84
CA GLY A 132 -13.00 2.08 12.36
C GLY A 132 -12.95 1.98 10.84
N VAL A 133 -11.75 2.00 10.29
CA VAL A 133 -11.51 1.96 8.84
C VAL A 133 -10.62 0.80 8.47
N ALA A 134 -11.03 0.02 7.47
CA ALA A 134 -10.18 -0.94 6.77
C ALA A 134 -9.63 -0.31 5.49
N ASN A 135 -8.30 -0.15 5.42
CA ASN A 135 -7.60 0.57 4.37
C ASN A 135 -6.38 -0.24 3.89
N LEU A 136 -6.07 -0.11 2.61
CA LEU A 136 -4.93 -0.75 1.95
C LEU A 136 -4.05 0.33 1.32
N GLY A 137 -2.74 0.22 1.53
CA GLY A 137 -1.73 1.03 0.89
C GLY A 137 -0.81 0.21 -0.01
N TYR A 138 -0.55 0.70 -1.22
CA TYR A 138 0.45 0.19 -2.15
C TYR A 138 1.59 1.21 -2.30
N PHE A 139 2.83 0.78 -2.10
CA PHE A 139 4.02 1.61 -2.23
C PHE A 139 5.07 0.87 -3.05
N GLY A 140 5.29 1.26 -4.29
CA GLY A 140 6.19 0.52 -5.16
C GLY A 140 6.07 0.88 -6.63
N VAL A 141 6.86 0.19 -7.45
CA VAL A 141 6.72 0.25 -8.91
C VAL A 141 5.64 -0.73 -9.37
N LEU A 142 4.99 -0.43 -10.48
CA LEU A 142 4.04 -1.33 -11.13
C LEU A 142 4.73 -2.33 -12.08
N ASN A 143 3.99 -3.34 -12.54
CA ASN A 143 4.36 -4.11 -13.71
C ASN A 143 4.13 -3.26 -14.97
N ARG A 144 5.19 -2.65 -15.48
CA ARG A 144 5.16 -1.62 -16.54
C ARG A 144 4.81 -2.25 -17.90
N TYR A 145 3.89 -1.64 -18.64
CA TYR A 145 3.60 -2.06 -20.02
C TYR A 145 4.59 -1.48 -21.05
N ALA A 146 5.22 -0.36 -20.72
CA ALA A 146 6.28 0.26 -21.50
C ALA A 146 7.61 0.27 -20.74
N THR A 147 8.72 0.43 -21.47
CA THR A 147 10.05 0.52 -20.87
C THR A 147 10.20 1.84 -20.10
N GLU A 148 10.10 1.78 -18.78
CA GLU A 148 10.56 2.83 -17.87
C GLU A 148 11.81 2.29 -17.16
N ASN A 149 12.97 2.94 -17.34
CA ASN A 149 14.27 2.44 -16.86
C ASN A 149 14.71 3.08 -15.54
N ASP A 150 13.83 3.85 -14.91
CA ASP A 150 14.09 4.59 -13.69
C ASP A 150 12.89 4.48 -12.72
N SER A 151 13.05 5.05 -11.52
CA SER A 151 12.05 5.05 -10.46
C SER A 151 10.82 5.92 -10.74
N SER A 152 10.64 6.47 -11.95
CA SER A 152 9.51 7.36 -12.27
C SER A 152 8.14 6.72 -12.03
N ALA A 153 8.03 5.40 -12.24
CA ALA A 153 6.85 4.58 -11.96
C ALA A 153 6.60 4.31 -10.48
N LEU A 154 7.52 4.66 -9.57
CA LEU A 154 7.29 4.49 -8.14
C LEU A 154 6.08 5.33 -7.74
N GLY A 155 5.11 4.67 -7.11
CA GLY A 155 3.88 5.33 -6.72
C GLY A 155 3.36 4.91 -5.35
N ILE A 156 2.38 5.68 -4.92
CA ILE A 156 1.64 5.52 -3.68
C ILE A 156 0.14 5.56 -3.97
N GLY A 157 -0.56 4.50 -3.59
CA GLY A 157 -2.03 4.41 -3.61
C GLY A 157 -2.56 4.04 -2.23
N LEU A 158 -3.59 4.76 -1.75
CA LEU A 158 -4.27 4.50 -0.48
C LEU A 158 -5.78 4.40 -0.69
N SER A 159 -6.46 3.54 0.06
CA SER A 159 -7.90 3.33 -0.02
C SER A 159 -8.65 4.05 1.10
N TYR A 160 -8.72 5.38 1.08
CA TYR A 160 -9.60 6.12 1.99
C TYR A 160 -9.74 7.62 1.70
N ASN A 161 -10.91 8.16 2.07
CA ASN A 161 -11.43 9.52 1.94
C ASN A 161 -10.45 10.62 1.50
N GLY A 162 -10.62 11.09 0.25
CA GLY A 162 -10.11 12.38 -0.24
C GLY A 162 -8.81 12.33 -1.04
N ASP A 163 -8.10 11.20 -1.05
CA ASP A 163 -6.84 11.05 -1.80
C ASP A 163 -6.74 9.70 -2.51
N ASN A 164 -7.85 9.36 -3.16
CA ASN A 164 -8.02 8.11 -3.87
C ASN A 164 -7.33 8.14 -5.23
N GLY A 165 -6.86 6.96 -5.64
CA GLY A 165 -6.00 6.80 -6.78
C GLY A 165 -4.52 6.67 -6.40
N ILE A 166 -3.76 6.23 -7.37
CA ILE A 166 -2.32 6.02 -7.29
C ILE A 166 -1.66 7.27 -7.85
N ARG A 167 -0.70 7.83 -7.11
CA ARG A 167 0.16 8.91 -7.61
C ARG A 167 1.54 8.32 -7.85
N THR A 168 2.12 8.57 -9.02
CA THR A 168 3.50 8.21 -9.34
C THR A 168 4.41 9.43 -9.19
N LEU A 169 5.70 9.22 -8.93
CA LEU A 169 6.66 10.33 -8.77
C LEU A 169 6.76 11.21 -10.02
N ARG A 170 6.62 10.62 -11.21
CA ARG A 170 6.61 11.33 -12.49
C ARG A 170 5.58 10.73 -13.44
N ASP A 171 5.10 11.54 -14.36
CA ASP A 171 4.30 11.12 -15.50
C ASP A 171 5.17 10.51 -16.62
N LYS A 172 4.53 10.13 -17.73
CA LYS A 172 5.20 9.60 -18.93
C LYS A 172 6.23 10.57 -19.53
N ASP A 173 6.00 11.88 -19.42
CA ASP A 173 6.89 12.92 -19.95
C ASP A 173 8.04 13.26 -18.98
N LYS A 174 8.13 12.53 -17.85
CA LYS A 174 9.08 12.72 -16.75
C LYS A 174 8.95 14.08 -16.07
N LEU A 175 7.83 14.76 -16.25
CA LEU A 175 7.48 15.99 -15.55
C LEU A 175 6.72 15.64 -14.28
N THR A 176 6.82 16.52 -13.27
CA THR A 176 5.99 16.41 -12.07
C THR A 176 4.63 17.02 -12.38
N VAL A 177 3.78 16.26 -13.07
CA VAL A 177 2.37 16.58 -13.19
C VAL A 177 1.61 15.80 -12.12
N ASN A 178 0.64 16.46 -11.46
CA ASN A 178 -0.21 15.88 -10.41
C ASN A 178 -1.23 14.87 -10.99
N ASN A 179 -0.77 13.93 -11.82
CA ASN A 179 -1.62 12.88 -12.38
C ASN A 179 -1.99 11.88 -11.29
N ILE A 180 -3.29 11.60 -11.20
CA ILE A 180 -3.86 10.56 -10.36
C ILE A 180 -4.31 9.45 -11.31
N TYR A 181 -3.89 8.22 -11.02
CA TYR A 181 -4.31 7.03 -11.74
C TYR A 181 -5.33 6.26 -10.94
N ASP A 182 -6.35 5.75 -11.61
CA ASP A 182 -7.29 4.81 -11.02
C ASP A 182 -6.88 3.38 -11.36
N ALA A 183 -7.27 2.42 -10.53
CA ALA A 183 -7.15 1.01 -10.90
C ALA A 183 -8.44 0.51 -11.56
N TYR A 184 -8.27 -0.21 -12.66
CA TYR A 184 -9.31 -0.83 -13.45
C TYR A 184 -9.12 -2.35 -13.49
N SER A 185 -10.19 -3.10 -13.63
CA SER A 185 -10.15 -4.56 -13.63
C SER A 185 -11.42 -5.10 -14.28
N ALA A 186 -11.28 -6.17 -15.08
CA ALA A 186 -12.40 -6.91 -15.62
C ALA A 186 -12.88 -7.94 -14.59
N MET A 187 -13.81 -7.53 -13.73
CA MET A 187 -14.34 -8.42 -12.69
C MET A 187 -15.49 -9.28 -13.20
N LEU A 188 -15.46 -10.57 -12.87
CA LEU A 188 -16.61 -11.47 -13.01
C LEU A 188 -17.69 -11.16 -11.95
N PRO A 189 -18.96 -11.57 -12.15
CA PRO A 189 -20.02 -11.23 -11.20
C PRO A 189 -19.97 -12.03 -9.88
N VAL A 190 -19.35 -13.22 -9.86
CA VAL A 190 -19.33 -14.10 -8.69
C VAL A 190 -18.07 -14.96 -8.66
N ASN A 191 -17.63 -15.34 -7.46
CA ASN A 191 -16.64 -16.37 -7.21
C ASN A 191 -17.11 -17.32 -6.08
N PRO A 192 -16.59 -18.55 -5.99
CA PRO A 192 -15.95 -19.27 -7.09
C PRO A 192 -16.96 -19.54 -8.22
N GLY A 193 -16.45 -19.66 -9.45
CA GLY A 193 -17.24 -19.98 -10.63
C GLY A 193 -17.58 -21.48 -10.73
N TRP A 194 -18.18 -21.87 -11.86
CA TRP A 194 -18.38 -23.28 -12.19
C TRP A 194 -17.02 -24.01 -12.18
N GLY A 195 -16.93 -25.14 -11.47
CA GLY A 195 -15.68 -25.87 -11.23
C GLY A 195 -14.97 -25.51 -9.93
N SER A 196 -15.58 -24.68 -9.07
CA SER A 196 -15.02 -24.28 -7.76
C SER A 196 -13.68 -23.52 -7.86
N LEU A 197 -13.46 -22.85 -8.99
CA LEU A 197 -12.26 -22.06 -9.25
C LEU A 197 -12.51 -20.58 -8.96
N TYR A 198 -11.56 -19.97 -8.26
CA TYR A 198 -11.55 -18.52 -8.04
C TYR A 198 -10.89 -17.83 -9.22
N HIS A 199 -11.57 -16.83 -9.77
CA HIS A 199 -10.98 -15.91 -10.74
C HIS A 199 -10.44 -14.67 -10.01
N LEU A 200 -9.13 -14.43 -10.12
CA LEU A 200 -8.49 -13.21 -9.66
C LEU A 200 -8.19 -12.32 -10.87
N ALA A 201 -8.74 -11.11 -10.89
CA ALA A 201 -8.56 -10.20 -12.01
C ALA A 201 -7.45 -9.18 -11.66
N PRO A 202 -6.44 -8.99 -12.54
CA PRO A 202 -5.37 -8.03 -12.28
C PRO A 202 -5.92 -6.61 -12.23
N LEU A 203 -5.21 -5.72 -11.54
CA LEU A 203 -5.55 -4.32 -11.41
C LEU A 203 -4.66 -3.48 -12.33
N ILE A 204 -5.26 -2.96 -13.39
CA ILE A 204 -4.63 -2.11 -14.40
C ILE A 204 -4.67 -0.66 -13.92
N MET A 205 -3.50 -0.07 -13.70
CA MET A 205 -3.35 1.35 -13.42
C MET A 205 -3.51 2.17 -14.71
N CYS A 206 -4.49 3.07 -14.74
CA CYS A 206 -4.85 3.83 -15.93
C CYS A 206 -5.39 5.22 -15.55
N ASN A 207 -5.26 6.19 -16.44
CA ASN A 207 -6.01 7.44 -16.37
C ASN A 207 -6.47 7.89 -17.77
N GLY A 208 -7.35 8.88 -17.83
CA GLY A 208 -7.91 9.36 -19.10
C GLY A 208 -6.93 10.07 -20.03
N VAL A 209 -5.72 10.42 -19.56
CA VAL A 209 -4.72 11.19 -20.32
C VAL A 209 -3.67 10.28 -20.95
N GLU A 210 -3.14 9.33 -20.19
CA GLU A 210 -2.05 8.44 -20.57
C GLU A 210 -2.54 7.06 -21.00
N GLY A 211 -3.78 6.70 -20.65
CA GLY A 211 -4.28 5.34 -20.79
C GLY A 211 -3.64 4.39 -19.77
N ALA A 212 -3.59 3.10 -20.12
CA ALA A 212 -3.05 2.07 -19.25
C ALA A 212 -1.52 2.16 -19.18
N ARG A 213 -0.98 2.30 -17.97
CA ARG A 213 0.46 2.39 -17.71
C ARG A 213 1.06 1.05 -17.27
N GLY A 214 0.26 0.22 -16.60
CA GLY A 214 0.61 -1.17 -16.27
C GLY A 214 -0.23 -1.72 -15.11
N GLU A 215 0.27 -2.74 -14.40
CA GLU A 215 -0.51 -3.48 -13.40
C GLU A 215 0.06 -3.34 -11.99
N LEU A 216 -0.82 -3.26 -10.99
CA LEU A 216 -0.42 -3.35 -9.59
C LEU A 216 0.10 -4.75 -9.29
N ILE A 217 1.29 -4.82 -8.70
CA ILE A 217 1.93 -6.10 -8.39
C ILE A 217 1.28 -6.73 -7.16
N ASP A 218 0.87 -7.99 -7.29
CA ASP A 218 0.40 -8.83 -6.18
C ASP A 218 -0.90 -8.36 -5.47
N ILE A 219 -1.67 -7.49 -6.12
CA ILE A 219 -3.04 -7.15 -5.72
C ILE A 219 -3.96 -7.55 -6.87
N TYR A 220 -5.01 -8.30 -6.55
CA TYR A 220 -6.06 -8.69 -7.49
C TYR A 220 -7.42 -8.20 -7.02
N ALA A 221 -8.25 -7.80 -7.97
CA ALA A 221 -9.67 -7.60 -7.75
C ALA A 221 -10.37 -8.95 -7.63
N VAL A 222 -11.34 -9.04 -6.71
CA VAL A 222 -12.14 -10.24 -6.48
C VAL A 222 -13.60 -9.83 -6.34
N PRO A 223 -14.55 -10.52 -7.01
CA PRO A 223 -15.97 -10.33 -6.77
C PRO A 223 -16.27 -10.59 -5.30
N SER A 224 -17.02 -9.71 -4.64
CA SER A 224 -17.35 -9.84 -3.21
C SER A 224 -18.27 -11.03 -2.93
N ALA A 225 -19.03 -11.49 -3.92
CA ALA A 225 -19.89 -12.65 -3.78
C ALA A 225 -19.03 -13.93 -3.65
N GLY A 226 -19.26 -14.67 -2.57
CA GLY A 226 -18.65 -15.98 -2.27
C GLY A 226 -17.20 -15.92 -1.77
N VAL A 227 -16.74 -14.75 -1.33
CA VAL A 227 -15.49 -14.56 -0.58
C VAL A 227 -15.74 -13.69 0.65
N SER A 228 -15.01 -13.95 1.73
CA SER A 228 -15.08 -13.22 2.99
C SER A 228 -13.73 -12.61 3.34
N HIS A 229 -13.73 -11.57 4.17
CA HIS A 229 -12.50 -11.04 4.76
C HIS A 229 -11.75 -12.17 5.49
N GLY A 230 -10.46 -12.31 5.20
CA GLY A 230 -9.58 -13.30 5.82
C GLY A 230 -9.47 -14.61 5.04
N ASP A 231 -10.30 -14.85 4.03
CA ASP A 231 -10.20 -16.05 3.20
C ASP A 231 -8.85 -16.14 2.49
N GLU A 232 -8.39 -17.37 2.28
CA GLU A 232 -7.18 -17.66 1.51
C GLU A 232 -7.53 -18.26 0.15
N ILE A 233 -7.06 -17.62 -0.92
CA ILE A 233 -7.27 -18.04 -2.31
C ILE A 233 -5.92 -18.46 -2.90
N LYS A 234 -5.85 -19.67 -3.44
CA LYS A 234 -4.66 -20.17 -4.13
C LYS A 234 -4.75 -19.91 -5.63
N VAL A 235 -3.69 -19.31 -6.20
CA VAL A 235 -3.52 -19.17 -7.64
C VAL A 235 -2.14 -19.70 -8.03
N GLY A 236 -2.12 -20.84 -8.71
CA GLY A 236 -0.89 -21.60 -8.93
C GLY A 236 -0.26 -22.01 -7.60
N THR A 237 0.97 -21.59 -7.37
CA THR A 237 1.74 -21.86 -6.13
C THR A 237 1.67 -20.74 -5.09
N LYS A 238 1.01 -19.62 -5.40
CA LYS A 238 0.92 -18.44 -4.53
C LYS A 238 -0.39 -18.43 -3.74
N THR A 239 -0.33 -17.98 -2.49
CA THR A 239 -1.51 -17.86 -1.62
C THR A 239 -1.83 -16.40 -1.33
N TYR A 240 -3.03 -15.98 -1.70
CA TYR A 240 -3.52 -14.63 -1.52
C TYR A 240 -4.53 -14.59 -0.38
N LYS A 241 -4.49 -13.52 0.41
CA LYS A 241 -5.45 -13.27 1.48
C LYS A 241 -6.47 -12.23 1.04
N VAL A 242 -7.74 -12.49 1.29
CA VAL A 242 -8.84 -11.60 0.95
C VAL A 242 -9.02 -10.54 2.02
N TYR A 243 -9.12 -9.29 1.60
CA TYR A 243 -9.44 -8.15 2.46
C TYR A 243 -10.70 -7.46 1.97
N SER A 244 -11.55 -7.11 2.94
CA SER A 244 -12.66 -6.18 2.74
C SER A 244 -12.26 -4.80 3.27
N LEU A 245 -12.41 -3.79 2.43
CA LEU A 245 -12.11 -2.39 2.69
C LEU A 245 -13.38 -1.64 3.08
N SER A 246 -13.26 -0.56 3.85
CA SER A 246 -14.41 0.24 4.25
C SER A 246 -15.15 0.84 3.05
N ILE A 247 -16.47 0.61 2.99
CA ILE A 247 -17.36 1.10 1.94
C ILE A 247 -17.70 2.57 2.23
N GLY A 248 -17.56 3.46 1.24
CA GLY A 248 -17.94 4.88 1.37
C GLY A 248 -16.79 5.90 1.39
N GLY A 249 -15.60 5.54 0.90
CA GLY A 249 -14.48 6.47 0.76
C GLY A 249 -13.62 6.26 -0.50
N GLN A 250 -14.22 5.75 -1.58
CA GLN A 250 -13.74 5.54 -2.97
C GLN A 250 -12.31 4.99 -3.11
N SER A 251 -12.04 3.74 -2.71
CA SER A 251 -10.72 3.08 -2.91
C SER A 251 -10.08 3.36 -4.28
N PHE A 252 -8.75 3.41 -4.34
CA PHE A 252 -8.02 3.40 -5.62
C PHE A 252 -8.20 2.10 -6.42
N LEU A 253 -8.87 1.10 -5.85
CA LEU A 253 -9.14 -0.22 -6.40
C LEU A 253 -10.57 -0.25 -6.97
N THR A 254 -10.82 -1.15 -7.92
CA THR A 254 -12.14 -1.30 -8.58
C THR A 254 -13.29 -1.71 -7.67
N GLY A 255 -13.02 -2.14 -6.45
CA GLY A 255 -14.03 -2.59 -5.49
C GLY A 255 -13.52 -2.59 -4.06
N SER A 256 -14.43 -2.85 -3.12
CA SER A 256 -14.10 -2.93 -1.69
C SER A 256 -13.52 -4.30 -1.28
N THR A 257 -13.38 -5.25 -2.19
CA THR A 257 -12.85 -6.59 -1.90
C THR A 257 -11.68 -6.89 -2.83
N VAL A 258 -10.55 -7.27 -2.25
CA VAL A 258 -9.32 -7.56 -2.98
C VAL A 258 -8.60 -8.77 -2.39
N ALA A 259 -7.82 -9.46 -3.21
CA ALA A 259 -6.91 -10.52 -2.79
C ALA A 259 -5.48 -10.03 -2.93
N VAL A 260 -4.71 -10.13 -1.85
CA VAL A 260 -3.33 -9.62 -1.78
C VAL A 260 -2.37 -10.76 -1.47
N LEU A 261 -1.22 -10.78 -2.14
CA LEU A 261 -0.18 -11.77 -1.85
C LEU A 261 0.44 -11.48 -0.49
N MET A 262 0.13 -12.34 0.47
CA MET A 262 0.63 -12.23 1.83
C MET A 262 1.49 -13.43 2.25
N ASN A 263 1.59 -14.49 1.44
CA ASN A 263 2.38 -15.71 1.70
C ASN A 263 2.99 -16.32 0.43
#